data_AF-A0A7C7KYJ2-F1
#
_entry.id   AF-A0A7C7KYJ2-F1
#
_cell.length_a   1.000
_cell.length_b   1.000
_cell.length_c   1.000
_cell.angle_alpha   90.00
_cell.angle_beta   90.00
_cell.angle_gamma   90.00
#
_symmetry.space_group_name_H-M   'P 1'
#
loop_
_entity.id
_entity.type
_entity.pdbx_description
1 polymer ?
#
loop_
_entity_poly.entity_id
_entity_poly.type
_entity_poly.pdbx_seq_one_letter_code
_entity_poly.pdbx_strand_id
1 'polypeptide(L)'
;MVRTEDILATIRMIHEENFDVRTVTMGISLLDCRSDNVDALCQRIYERILSRAARLRDACEALTAKYGVPIVNRRIAVTPISIVAAGHTHDGFLQVAHALDDAARELEIDLIGGYTALVHKGMTPDDETLIRSLPDALSGTERVCASVNAASTNAGINMDAI
;
A
#
# COMPACT_ATOMS: atom_id res chain seq x y z
N MET A 1 -4.62 23.69 15.76
CA MET A 1 -3.26 24.28 15.90
C MET A 1 -2.64 23.66 17.13
N VAL A 2 -1.53 22.95 16.98
CA VAL A 2 -0.88 22.24 18.10
C VAL A 2 -0.31 23.29 19.06
N ARG A 3 -0.63 23.22 20.34
CA ARG A 3 -0.11 24.16 21.35
C ARG A 3 1.25 23.67 21.84
N THR A 4 2.13 24.59 22.20
CA THR A 4 3.48 24.27 22.70
C THR A 4 3.44 23.38 23.95
N GLU A 5 2.42 23.55 24.80
CA GLU A 5 2.17 22.71 25.98
C GLU A 5 1.96 21.23 25.60
N ASP A 6 1.19 20.96 24.55
CA ASP A 6 0.90 19.60 24.07
C ASP A 6 2.18 18.94 23.51
N ILE A 7 3.06 19.72 22.87
CA ILE A 7 4.38 19.26 22.38
C ILE A 7 5.29 18.90 23.55
N LEU A 8 5.37 19.76 24.58
CA LEU A 8 6.21 19.52 25.75
C LEU A 8 5.73 18.31 26.57
N ALA A 9 4.41 18.12 26.70
CA ALA A 9 3.83 16.94 27.33
C ALA A 9 4.21 15.66 26.56
N THR A 10 4.13 15.68 25.23
CA THR A 10 4.49 14.54 24.38
C THR A 10 5.99 14.20 24.49
N ILE A 11 6.87 15.21 24.53
CA ILE A 11 8.31 14.99 24.73
C ILE A 11 8.59 14.33 26.09
N ARG A 12 7.91 14.75 27.16
CA ARG A 12 8.04 14.11 28.48
C ARG A 12 7.58 12.65 28.44
N MET A 13 6.42 12.38 27.82
CA MET A 13 5.93 11.02 27.65
C MET A 13 6.92 10.13 26.89
N ILE A 14 7.52 10.63 25.81
CA ILE A 14 8.53 9.87 25.04
C ILE A 14 9.76 9.51 25.88
N HIS A 15 10.18 10.38 26.81
CA HIS A 15 11.35 10.13 27.65
C HIS A 15 11.05 9.28 28.88
N GLU A 16 9.85 9.39 29.45
CA GLU A 16 9.46 8.72 30.69
C GLU A 16 8.83 7.34 30.44
N GLU A 17 8.32 7.09 29.22
CA GLU A 17 7.64 5.85 28.83
C GLU A 17 8.28 5.25 27.57
N ASN A 18 8.43 3.92 27.51
CA ASN A 18 9.07 3.20 26.39
C ASN A 18 8.15 3.08 25.17
N PHE A 19 7.93 4.17 24.44
CA PHE A 19 7.10 4.20 23.24
C PHE A 19 7.84 3.76 21.97
N ASP A 20 7.11 3.08 21.07
CA ASP A 20 7.52 2.76 19.72
C ASP A 20 6.45 3.17 18.68
N VAL A 21 6.88 3.44 17.45
CA VAL A 21 5.96 3.67 16.32
C VAL A 21 5.84 2.38 15.53
N ARG A 22 4.67 1.73 15.63
CA ARG A 22 4.42 0.45 14.94
C ARG A 22 4.62 0.53 13.43
N THR A 23 4.16 1.62 12.79
CA THR A 23 4.32 1.81 11.34
C THR A 23 4.20 3.27 10.95
N VAL A 24 4.97 3.66 9.93
CA VAL A 24 4.72 4.85 9.12
C VAL A 24 4.27 4.38 7.75
N THR A 25 3.09 4.83 7.31
CA THR A 25 2.52 4.42 6.01
C THR A 25 2.41 5.62 5.08
N MET A 26 2.99 5.53 3.88
CA MET A 26 2.82 6.52 2.82
C MET A 26 1.73 6.07 1.84
N GLY A 27 0.70 6.90 1.65
CA GLY A 27 -0.32 6.69 0.62
C GLY A 27 0.12 7.25 -0.73
N ILE A 28 0.06 6.46 -1.80
CA ILE A 28 0.43 6.88 -3.16
C ILE A 28 -0.74 6.61 -4.12
N SER A 29 -1.20 7.67 -4.78
CA SER A 29 -2.20 7.54 -5.85
C SER A 29 -1.54 7.02 -7.13
N LEU A 30 -2.14 5.99 -7.74
CA LEU A 30 -1.70 5.38 -8.99
C LEU A 30 -2.68 5.63 -10.15
N LEU A 31 -3.71 6.46 -9.98
CA LEU A 31 -4.71 6.72 -11.03
C LEU A 31 -4.09 7.27 -12.33
N ASP A 32 -3.04 8.09 -12.22
CA ASP A 32 -2.31 8.64 -13.38
C ASP A 32 -1.43 7.61 -14.09
N CYS A 33 -1.24 6.43 -13.50
CA CYS A 33 -0.38 5.39 -14.06
C CYS A 33 -1.11 4.51 -15.08
N ARG A 34 -2.45 4.59 -15.14
CA ARG A 34 -3.30 3.81 -16.05
C ARG A 34 -2.79 3.86 -17.50
N SER A 35 -2.80 2.70 -18.15
CA SER A 35 -2.43 2.54 -19.54
C SER A 35 -3.07 1.27 -20.09
N ASP A 36 -3.42 1.27 -21.38
CA ASP A 36 -3.91 0.09 -22.10
C ASP A 36 -2.77 -0.91 -22.40
N ASN A 37 -1.51 -0.48 -22.26
CA ASN A 37 -0.34 -1.34 -22.33
C ASN A 37 0.15 -1.66 -20.90
N VAL A 38 0.21 -2.94 -20.58
CA VAL A 38 0.55 -3.42 -19.24
C VAL A 38 2.00 -3.13 -18.85
N ASP A 39 2.95 -3.21 -19.77
CA ASP A 39 4.36 -2.90 -19.49
C ASP A 39 4.52 -1.41 -19.16
N ALA A 40 3.83 -0.54 -19.90
CA ALA A 40 3.80 0.89 -19.63
C ALA A 40 3.11 1.22 -18.30
N LEU A 41 2.04 0.50 -17.96
CA LEU A 41 1.39 0.60 -16.65
C LEU A 41 2.36 0.24 -15.52
N CYS A 42 3.01 -0.92 -15.61
CA CYS A 42 3.96 -1.42 -14.61
C CYS A 42 5.13 -0.45 -14.42
N GLN A 43 5.72 0.03 -15.53
CA GLN A 43 6.80 1.02 -15.49
C GLN A 43 6.36 2.30 -14.77
N ARG A 44 5.18 2.84 -15.11
CA ARG A 44 4.66 4.07 -14.47
C ARG A 44 4.39 3.88 -12.98
N ILE A 45 3.85 2.73 -12.58
CA ILE A 45 3.62 2.40 -11.16
C ILE A 45 4.95 2.38 -10.40
N TYR A 46 5.93 1.65 -10.93
CA TYR A 46 7.25 1.52 -10.34
C TYR A 46 7.93 2.90 -10.20
N GLU A 47 8.03 3.67 -11.29
CA GLU A 47 8.62 5.01 -11.28
C GLU A 47 7.91 5.98 -10.31
N ARG A 48 6.56 5.92 -10.27
CA ARG A 48 5.76 6.74 -9.37
C ARG A 48 6.04 6.40 -7.90
N ILE A 49 6.16 5.13 -7.56
CA ILE A 49 6.44 4.70 -6.19
C ILE A 49 7.85 5.13 -5.78
N LEU A 50 8.86 4.82 -6.61
CA LEU A 50 10.25 5.23 -6.38
C LEU A 50 10.36 6.74 -6.17
N SER A 51 9.80 7.53 -7.08
CA SER A 51 9.86 8.99 -7.02
C SER A 51 9.23 9.56 -5.74
N ARG A 52 8.09 9.01 -5.29
CA ARG A 52 7.35 9.54 -4.14
C ARG A 52 7.90 9.08 -2.80
N ALA A 53 8.39 7.84 -2.73
CA ALA A 53 8.84 7.22 -1.48
C ALA A 53 10.37 7.16 -1.31
N ALA A 54 11.17 7.68 -2.27
CA ALA A 54 12.64 7.70 -2.22
C ALA A 54 13.23 8.18 -0.89
N ARG A 55 12.58 9.15 -0.22
CA ARG A 55 13.06 9.76 1.02
C ARG A 55 12.40 9.20 2.29
N LEU A 56 11.51 8.22 2.17
CA LEU A 56 10.74 7.71 3.31
C LEU A 56 11.67 7.07 4.35
N ARG A 57 12.65 6.29 3.89
CA ARG A 57 13.66 5.67 4.76
C ARG A 57 14.46 6.73 5.53
N ASP A 58 15.11 7.64 4.81
CA ASP A 58 15.94 8.69 5.42
C ASP A 58 15.15 9.55 6.41
N ALA A 59 13.90 9.86 6.08
CA ALA A 59 13.03 10.61 6.97
C ALA A 59 12.72 9.83 8.26
N CYS A 60 12.45 8.53 8.16
CA CYS A 60 12.20 7.69 9.34
C CYS A 60 13.47 7.55 10.20
N GLU A 61 14.63 7.29 9.59
CA GLU A 61 15.90 7.18 10.31
C GLU A 61 16.27 8.50 11.01
N ALA A 62 16.09 9.64 10.35
CA ALA A 62 16.32 10.95 10.95
C ALA A 62 15.38 11.23 12.13
N LEU A 63 14.11 10.80 12.06
CA LEU A 63 13.16 10.92 13.17
C LEU A 63 13.55 10.03 14.35
N THR A 64 13.92 8.77 14.10
CA THR A 64 14.38 7.85 15.14
C THR A 64 15.65 8.37 15.81
N ALA A 65 16.62 8.88 15.04
CA ALA A 65 17.84 9.48 15.59
C ALA A 65 17.57 10.74 16.43
N LYS A 66 16.60 11.57 16.01
CA LYS A 66 16.27 12.83 16.69
C LYS A 66 15.49 12.64 17.98
N TYR A 67 14.54 11.70 17.99
CA TYR A 67 13.58 11.55 19.09
C TYR A 67 13.84 10.30 19.94
N GLY A 68 14.75 9.40 19.54
CA GLY A 68 15.03 8.16 20.26
C GLY A 68 13.90 7.13 20.20
N VAL A 69 12.86 7.38 19.38
CA VAL A 69 11.70 6.49 19.24
C VAL A 69 11.90 5.58 18.02
N PRO A 70 11.91 4.25 18.20
CA PRO A 70 12.06 3.32 17.08
C PRO A 70 10.80 3.31 16.20
N ILE A 71 11.01 3.33 14.88
CA ILE A 71 9.96 3.08 13.90
C ILE A 71 10.10 1.63 13.42
N VAL A 72 9.12 0.80 13.75
CA VAL A 72 9.21 -0.66 13.53
C VAL A 72 8.97 -1.05 12.07
N ASN A 73 8.04 -0.37 11.38
CA ASN A 73 7.72 -0.66 9.99
C ASN A 73 7.57 0.61 9.15
N ARG A 74 7.94 0.51 7.88
CA ARG A 74 7.69 1.46 6.81
C ARG A 74 6.82 0.76 5.78
N ARG A 75 5.68 1.36 5.46
CA ARG A 75 4.69 0.76 4.55
C ARG A 75 4.28 1.72 3.46
N ILE A 76 3.85 1.17 2.33
CA ILE A 76 3.19 1.93 1.27
C ILE A 76 1.77 1.39 1.12
N ALA A 77 0.80 2.28 0.90
CA ALA A 77 -0.55 1.93 0.50
C ALA A 77 -0.87 2.60 -0.84
N VAL A 78 -1.33 1.83 -1.82
CA VAL A 78 -1.64 2.34 -3.16
C VAL A 78 -3.14 2.31 -3.44
N THR A 79 -3.55 3.02 -4.50
CA THR A 79 -4.90 2.93 -5.06
C THR A 79 -5.24 1.45 -5.37
N PRO A 80 -6.46 0.97 -5.07
CA PRO A 80 -6.85 -0.42 -5.35
C PRO A 80 -6.51 -0.85 -6.77
N ILE A 81 -5.71 -1.91 -6.90
CA ILE A 81 -5.23 -2.39 -8.20
C ILE A 81 -6.37 -2.84 -9.11
N SER A 82 -7.51 -3.32 -8.60
CA SER A 82 -8.67 -3.64 -9.46
C SER A 82 -9.16 -2.43 -10.26
N ILE A 83 -8.94 -1.22 -9.76
CA ILE A 83 -9.34 0.03 -10.40
C ILE A 83 -8.23 0.59 -11.31
N VAL A 84 -6.97 0.29 -11.01
CA VAL A 84 -5.80 0.82 -11.75
C VAL A 84 -5.46 -0.07 -12.94
N ALA A 85 -5.56 -1.38 -12.78
CA ALA A 85 -5.29 -2.39 -13.80
C ALA A 85 -6.58 -2.90 -14.50
N ALA A 86 -7.71 -2.18 -14.34
CA ALA A 86 -8.94 -2.51 -15.04
C ALA A 86 -8.71 -2.56 -16.57
N GLY A 87 -9.26 -3.58 -17.23
CA GLY A 87 -9.08 -3.86 -18.65
C GLY A 87 -7.90 -4.79 -18.97
N HIS A 88 -7.09 -5.18 -17.99
CA HIS A 88 -5.97 -6.11 -18.18
C HIS A 88 -6.32 -7.56 -17.86
N THR A 89 -5.51 -8.47 -18.40
CA THR A 89 -5.65 -9.92 -18.17
C THR A 89 -5.11 -10.34 -16.80
N HIS A 90 -5.38 -11.57 -16.39
CA HIS A 90 -4.78 -12.21 -15.21
C HIS A 90 -3.26 -12.01 -15.14
N ASP A 91 -2.55 -12.31 -16.25
CA ASP A 91 -1.10 -12.12 -16.32
C ASP A 91 -0.70 -10.65 -16.13
N GLY A 92 -1.51 -9.71 -16.62
CA GLY A 92 -1.25 -8.30 -16.41
C GLY A 92 -1.42 -7.85 -14.97
N PHE A 93 -2.40 -8.42 -14.25
CA PHE A 93 -2.52 -8.24 -12.81
C PHE A 93 -1.30 -8.79 -12.05
N LEU A 94 -0.76 -9.94 -12.47
CA LEU A 94 0.48 -10.50 -11.90
C LEU A 94 1.70 -9.62 -12.17
N GLN A 95 1.85 -9.08 -13.39
CA GLN A 95 2.91 -8.14 -13.72
C GLN A 95 2.85 -6.88 -12.84
N VAL A 96 1.64 -6.37 -12.57
CA VAL A 96 1.46 -5.26 -11.64
C VAL A 96 1.85 -5.64 -10.21
N ALA A 97 1.49 -6.84 -9.74
CA ALA A 97 1.93 -7.33 -8.43
C ALA A 97 3.46 -7.36 -8.30
N HIS A 98 4.15 -7.89 -9.31
CA HIS A 98 5.61 -7.90 -9.35
C HIS A 98 6.20 -6.48 -9.40
N ALA A 99 5.62 -5.56 -10.17
CA ALA A 99 6.07 -4.17 -10.21
C ALA A 99 5.96 -3.47 -8.85
N LEU A 100 4.90 -3.76 -8.08
CA LEU A 100 4.75 -3.27 -6.70
C LEU A 100 5.80 -3.87 -5.78
N ASP A 101 6.06 -5.17 -5.88
CA ASP A 101 7.05 -5.87 -5.07
C ASP A 101 8.48 -5.38 -5.34
N ASP A 102 8.82 -5.20 -6.62
CA ASP A 102 10.12 -4.69 -7.05
C ASP A 102 10.34 -3.26 -6.55
N ALA A 103 9.32 -2.40 -6.63
CA ALA A 103 9.40 -1.03 -6.09
C ALA A 103 9.56 -1.02 -4.57
N ALA A 104 8.83 -1.89 -3.86
CA ALA A 104 8.95 -2.01 -2.41
C ALA A 104 10.32 -2.56 -1.99
N ARG A 105 10.86 -3.53 -2.72
CA ARG A 105 12.19 -4.10 -2.50
C ARG A 105 13.29 -3.06 -2.67
N GLU A 106 13.24 -2.26 -3.74
CA GLU A 106 14.25 -1.24 -4.01
C GLU A 106 14.28 -0.14 -2.95
N LEU A 107 13.11 0.25 -2.45
CA LEU A 107 12.97 1.26 -1.40
C LEU A 107 13.15 0.70 0.02
N GLU A 108 13.44 -0.60 0.15
CA GLU A 108 13.53 -1.33 1.43
C GLU A 108 12.29 -1.11 2.32
N ILE A 109 11.11 -1.14 1.70
CA ILE A 109 9.83 -1.05 2.38
C ILE A 109 9.42 -2.43 2.88
N ASP A 110 8.85 -2.49 4.09
CA ASP A 110 8.50 -3.75 4.71
C ASP A 110 7.30 -4.39 4.02
N LEU A 111 6.25 -3.60 3.73
CA LEU A 111 5.04 -4.07 3.04
C LEU A 111 4.43 -2.99 2.16
N ILE A 112 3.93 -3.41 0.99
CA ILE A 112 3.12 -2.57 0.10
C ILE A 112 1.71 -3.14 -0.03
N GLY A 113 0.73 -2.39 0.47
CA GLY A 113 -0.69 -2.72 0.38
C GLY A 113 -1.37 -2.01 -0.78
N GLY A 114 -2.45 -2.59 -1.28
CA GLY A 114 -3.29 -1.98 -2.31
C GLY A 114 -3.57 -2.88 -3.50
N TYR A 115 -3.02 -4.11 -3.50
CA TYR A 115 -3.49 -5.20 -4.36
C TYR A 115 -4.89 -5.62 -3.92
N THR A 116 -5.86 -4.75 -4.22
CA THR A 116 -7.14 -4.70 -3.53
C THR A 116 -8.29 -4.62 -4.52
N ALA A 117 -9.37 -5.31 -4.20
CA ALA A 117 -10.68 -5.18 -4.86
C ALA A 117 -11.75 -4.72 -3.87
N LEU A 118 -12.70 -3.90 -4.35
CA LEU A 118 -13.79 -3.34 -3.55
C LEU A 118 -15.14 -3.83 -4.09
N VAL A 119 -15.60 -4.97 -3.58
CA VAL A 119 -16.69 -5.76 -4.18
C VAL A 119 -17.98 -5.78 -3.36
N HIS A 120 -18.05 -5.02 -2.27
CA HIS A 120 -19.21 -4.89 -1.39
C HIS A 120 -20.53 -4.45 -2.05
N LYS A 121 -20.51 -4.00 -3.32
CA LYS A 121 -21.71 -3.62 -4.12
C LYS A 121 -21.89 -4.48 -5.37
N GLY A 122 -21.21 -5.62 -5.45
CA GLY A 122 -21.09 -6.43 -6.66
C GLY A 122 -19.66 -6.44 -7.19
N MET A 123 -19.36 -7.44 -8.01
CA MET A 123 -18.05 -7.62 -8.65
C MET A 123 -18.10 -7.18 -10.10
N THR A 124 -17.09 -6.43 -10.53
CA THR A 124 -16.81 -6.23 -11.96
C THR A 124 -15.92 -7.36 -12.50
N PRO A 125 -15.84 -7.57 -13.82
CA PRO A 125 -14.92 -8.55 -14.40
C PRO A 125 -13.45 -8.33 -13.98
N ASP A 126 -13.05 -7.06 -13.78
CA ASP A 126 -11.71 -6.70 -13.31
C ASP A 126 -11.49 -7.07 -11.84
N ASP A 127 -12.51 -6.88 -11.00
CA ASP A 127 -12.46 -7.34 -9.60
C ASP A 127 -12.33 -8.86 -9.52
N GLU A 128 -13.10 -9.60 -10.32
CA GLU A 128 -13.00 -11.06 -10.40
C GLU A 128 -11.61 -11.51 -10.86
N THR A 129 -11.05 -10.83 -11.86
CA THR A 129 -9.70 -11.11 -12.37
C THR A 129 -8.65 -10.88 -11.28
N LEU A 130 -8.74 -9.77 -10.55
CA LEU A 130 -7.85 -9.53 -9.40
C LEU A 130 -8.01 -10.63 -8.34
N ILE A 131 -9.24 -10.97 -7.95
CA ILE A 131 -9.49 -11.98 -6.91
C ILE A 131 -8.91 -13.34 -7.33
N ARG A 132 -9.09 -13.75 -8.59
CA ARG A 132 -8.54 -14.99 -9.13
C ARG A 132 -7.02 -15.00 -9.21
N SER A 133 -6.40 -13.84 -9.36
CA SER A 133 -4.94 -13.68 -9.37
C SER A 133 -4.28 -13.68 -7.98
N LEU A 134 -5.05 -13.60 -6.90
CA LEU A 134 -4.51 -13.54 -5.53
C LEU A 134 -3.56 -14.69 -5.17
N PRO A 135 -3.87 -15.98 -5.47
CA PRO A 135 -2.97 -17.07 -5.11
C PRO A 135 -1.59 -16.96 -5.78
N ASP A 136 -1.57 -16.60 -7.06
CA ASP A 136 -0.35 -16.46 -7.85
C ASP A 136 0.42 -15.20 -7.44
N ALA A 137 -0.28 -14.07 -7.26
CA ALA A 137 0.34 -12.81 -6.83
C ALA A 137 1.00 -12.93 -5.45
N LEU A 138 0.30 -13.52 -4.47
CA LEU A 138 0.80 -13.65 -3.09
C LEU A 138 1.85 -14.75 -2.93
N SER A 139 1.90 -15.74 -3.82
CA SER A 139 2.98 -16.74 -3.84
C SER A 139 4.21 -16.29 -4.62
N GLY A 140 4.03 -15.39 -5.59
CA GLY A 140 5.09 -14.84 -6.44
C GLY A 140 5.74 -13.54 -5.93
N THR A 141 5.25 -12.97 -4.83
CA THR A 141 5.76 -11.71 -4.26
C THR A 141 6.03 -11.83 -2.76
N GLU A 142 6.92 -11.00 -2.22
CA GLU A 142 7.33 -11.08 -0.81
C GLU A 142 6.69 -9.97 0.05
N ARG A 143 6.55 -8.76 -0.50
CA ARG A 143 6.15 -7.54 0.23
C ARG A 143 4.73 -7.10 -0.09
N VAL A 144 4.10 -7.64 -1.13
CA VAL A 144 2.76 -7.25 -1.54
C VAL A 144 1.73 -7.80 -0.57
N CYS A 145 0.86 -6.92 -0.10
CA CYS A 145 -0.31 -7.25 0.69
C CYS A 145 -1.57 -7.04 -0.13
N ALA A 146 -2.42 -8.06 -0.14
CA ALA A 146 -3.71 -8.00 -0.80
C ALA A 146 -4.88 -7.87 0.19
N SER A 147 -5.99 -7.33 -0.28
CA SER A 147 -7.24 -7.29 0.48
C SER A 147 -8.46 -7.28 -0.43
N VAL A 148 -9.56 -7.86 0.03
CA VAL A 148 -10.84 -7.82 -0.69
C VAL A 148 -11.90 -7.28 0.26
N ASN A 149 -12.53 -6.18 -0.10
CA ASN A 149 -13.64 -5.63 0.68
C ASN A 149 -14.96 -6.17 0.13
N ALA A 150 -15.49 -7.21 0.77
CA ALA A 150 -16.75 -7.85 0.42
C ALA A 150 -17.99 -7.29 1.14
N ALA A 151 -17.84 -6.39 2.11
CA ALA A 151 -18.97 -5.94 2.94
C ALA A 151 -18.82 -4.51 3.45
N SER A 152 -19.96 -3.83 3.60
CA SER A 152 -20.03 -2.56 4.32
C SER A 152 -21.39 -2.43 5.00
N THR A 153 -21.47 -1.74 6.14
CA THR A 153 -22.75 -1.49 6.83
C THR A 153 -23.81 -0.84 5.92
N ASN A 154 -23.37 -0.03 4.95
CA ASN A 154 -24.27 0.67 4.02
C ASN A 154 -24.76 -0.21 2.86
N ALA A 155 -23.91 -1.10 2.33
CA ALA A 155 -24.26 -1.95 1.18
C ALA A 155 -24.67 -3.39 1.57
N GLY A 156 -24.49 -3.76 2.84
CA GLY A 156 -24.62 -5.14 3.28
C GLY A 156 -23.37 -5.96 2.97
N ILE A 157 -23.58 -7.26 2.72
CA ILE A 157 -22.52 -8.24 2.45
C ILE A 157 -22.74 -8.78 1.04
N ASN A 158 -21.70 -8.75 0.20
CA ASN A 158 -21.71 -9.45 -1.07
C ASN A 158 -21.40 -10.94 -0.84
N MET A 159 -22.45 -11.76 -0.82
CA MET A 159 -22.33 -13.21 -0.61
C MET A 159 -21.68 -13.95 -1.78
N ASP A 160 -21.67 -13.38 -2.99
CA ASP A 160 -21.00 -14.01 -4.14
C ASP A 160 -19.47 -13.93 -4.00
N ALA A 161 -18.97 -12.96 -3.23
CA ALA A 161 -17.55 -12.73 -3.01
C ALA A 161 -16.97 -13.49 -1.80
N ILE A 162 -17.82 -14.08 -0.95
CA ILE A 162 -17.46 -14.84 0.26
C ILE A 162 -17.46 -16.33 -0.05
#